data_AF-A0A6J4UUW2-F1
#
_entry.id   AF-A0A6J4UUW2-F1
#
_cell.length_a   1.000
_cell.length_b   1.000
_cell.length_c   1.000
_cell.angle_alpha   90.00
_cell.angle_beta   90.00
_cell.angle_gamma   90.00
#
_symmetry.space_group_name_H-M   'P 1'
#
loop_
_entity.id
_entity.type
_entity.pdbx_description
1 polymer ?
#
loop_
_entity_poly.entity_id
_entity_poly.type
_entity_poly.pdbx_seq_one_letter_code
_entity_poly.pdbx_strand_id
1 'polypeptide(L)'
;MDHRPARRRGLLTGLAAALLLTALLSGRTPARAAAPPFGAPLAGSPGPGSWFIGQWYGNTAWAHDNPYPAGQGLHFGVDFNTPCGTTVLAIGDGAVFAVDGPYGSAPHSVVIAHADGLFSLYGHLLERATLTPGQVVRVGDPIARSGDPAGRCDLDPHLHLEIRRNMMRETTNPVPLLRVDWHRATAGIRRNGTTFVRDLDNPARWLTIVDQPDVLFGGARLNDYPRSWP
;
A
#
# COMPACT_ATOMS: atom_id res chain seq x y z
N MET A 1 -20.30 -68.69 -67.20
CA MET A 1 -19.76 -68.04 -68.41
C MET A 1 -19.54 -66.59 -68.06
N ASP A 2 -18.42 -66.23 -67.45
CA ASP A 2 -17.06 -66.19 -68.01
C ASP A 2 -16.73 -64.85 -68.70
N HIS A 3 -15.58 -64.32 -68.28
CA HIS A 3 -14.76 -63.25 -68.82
C HIS A 3 -15.33 -61.84 -69.11
N ARG A 4 -14.94 -60.88 -68.25
CA ARG A 4 -14.09 -59.73 -68.68
C ARG A 4 -13.10 -59.29 -67.57
N PRO A 5 -11.80 -59.17 -67.87
CA PRO A 5 -10.77 -58.81 -66.90
C PRO A 5 -10.37 -57.32 -66.92
N ALA A 6 -10.08 -56.84 -65.70
CA ALA A 6 -9.03 -55.93 -65.23
C ALA A 6 -8.39 -54.86 -66.16
N ARG A 7 -8.22 -53.65 -65.60
CA ARG A 7 -6.90 -52.98 -65.47
C ARG A 7 -6.92 -51.84 -64.43
N ARG A 8 -6.20 -52.05 -63.32
CA ARG A 8 -5.02 -51.30 -62.80
C ARG A 8 -5.33 -49.90 -62.26
N ARG A 9 -5.45 -49.74 -60.94
CA ARG A 9 -4.39 -49.46 -59.93
C ARG A 9 -3.65 -48.14 -60.18
N GLY A 10 -4.07 -47.10 -59.46
CA GLY A 10 -3.20 -46.02 -58.98
C GLY A 10 -3.24 -46.05 -57.44
N LEU A 11 -2.10 -46.32 -56.81
CA LEU A 11 -1.90 -46.14 -55.38
C LEU A 11 -1.79 -44.65 -55.07
N LEU A 12 -2.53 -44.17 -54.08
CA LEU A 12 -2.08 -43.05 -53.26
C LEU A 12 -2.28 -43.43 -51.79
N THR A 13 -1.14 -43.62 -51.15
CA THR A 13 -0.90 -43.77 -49.72
C THR A 13 -1.26 -42.48 -48.97
N GLY A 14 -1.91 -42.60 -47.81
CA GLY A 14 -2.10 -41.48 -46.89
C GLY A 14 -2.80 -41.92 -45.60
N LEU A 15 -1.99 -42.21 -44.58
CA LEU A 15 -2.37 -42.51 -43.20
C LEU A 15 -3.47 -41.58 -42.66
N ALA A 16 -4.60 -42.13 -42.23
CA ALA A 16 -5.50 -41.49 -41.27
C ALA A 16 -5.42 -42.25 -39.94
N ALA A 17 -4.39 -41.94 -39.14
CA ALA A 17 -4.21 -42.51 -37.82
C ALA A 17 -4.95 -41.67 -36.77
N ALA A 18 -5.92 -42.32 -36.13
CA ALA A 18 -6.35 -42.16 -34.74
C ALA A 18 -6.41 -40.73 -34.15
N LEU A 19 -7.62 -40.15 -34.06
CA LEU A 19 -7.91 -39.17 -33.00
C LEU A 19 -8.20 -39.94 -31.70
N LEU A 20 -7.17 -40.08 -30.87
CA LEU A 20 -7.31 -40.49 -29.48
C LEU A 20 -7.69 -39.29 -28.59
N LEU A 21 -8.64 -39.57 -27.72
CA LEU A 21 -9.00 -38.86 -26.50
C LEU A 21 -7.77 -38.49 -25.67
N THR A 22 -7.51 -37.19 -25.42
CA THR A 22 -6.96 -36.64 -24.16
C THR A 22 -6.85 -35.11 -24.26
N ALA A 23 -7.88 -34.39 -23.80
CA ALA A 23 -7.76 -32.98 -23.43
C ALA A 23 -8.00 -32.85 -21.92
N LEU A 24 -7.10 -33.42 -21.14
CA LEU A 24 -6.93 -33.16 -19.71
C LEU A 24 -5.54 -32.58 -19.54
N LEU A 25 -5.36 -31.28 -19.85
CA LEU A 25 -4.16 -30.55 -19.45
C LEU A 25 -4.49 -29.07 -19.24
N SER A 26 -4.20 -28.64 -18.01
CA SER A 26 -3.90 -27.26 -17.62
C SER A 26 -5.10 -26.34 -17.39
N GLY A 27 -6.03 -26.78 -16.54
CA GLY A 27 -6.77 -25.85 -15.70
C GLY A 27 -5.83 -25.15 -14.71
N ARG A 28 -5.01 -24.21 -15.19
CA ARG A 28 -4.39 -23.21 -14.32
C ARG A 28 -5.52 -22.27 -13.91
N THR A 29 -6.15 -22.56 -12.77
CA THR A 29 -6.91 -21.54 -12.07
C THR A 29 -5.98 -20.33 -11.94
N PRO A 30 -6.33 -19.14 -12.45
CA PRO A 30 -5.51 -17.96 -12.19
C PRO A 30 -5.37 -17.87 -10.67
N ALA A 31 -4.13 -17.82 -10.18
CA ALA A 31 -3.87 -17.62 -8.77
C ALA A 31 -4.61 -16.35 -8.38
N ARG A 32 -5.67 -16.50 -7.57
CA ARG A 32 -6.39 -15.36 -7.02
C ARG A 32 -5.32 -14.49 -6.37
N ALA A 33 -5.19 -13.25 -6.83
CA ALA A 33 -4.24 -12.31 -6.23
C ALA A 33 -4.42 -12.38 -4.71
N ALA A 34 -3.34 -12.67 -3.98
CA ALA A 34 -3.39 -12.76 -2.53
C ALA A 34 -3.99 -11.45 -2.00
N ALA A 35 -4.90 -11.56 -1.03
CA ALA A 35 -5.46 -10.37 -0.41
C ALA A 35 -4.31 -9.54 0.20
N PRO A 36 -4.43 -8.20 0.24
CA PRO A 36 -3.42 -7.35 0.89
C PRO A 36 -3.12 -7.85 2.31
N PRO A 37 -1.85 -7.88 2.75
CA PRO A 37 -1.43 -8.56 3.98
C PRO A 37 -1.88 -7.84 5.26
N PHE A 38 -2.11 -6.52 5.20
CA PHE A 38 -2.39 -5.71 6.39
C PHE A 38 -3.86 -5.30 6.51
N GLY A 39 -4.35 -5.18 7.74
CA GLY A 39 -5.68 -4.68 8.10
C GLY A 39 -5.74 -3.16 8.20
N ALA A 40 -6.90 -2.65 8.63
CA ALA A 40 -7.10 -1.21 8.84
C ALA A 40 -6.33 -0.73 10.09
N PRO A 41 -5.76 0.49 10.08
CA PRO A 41 -4.93 1.00 11.18
C PRO A 41 -5.71 1.69 12.31
N LEU A 42 -7.01 1.93 12.10
CA LEU A 42 -7.87 2.62 13.05
C LEU A 42 -9.11 1.79 13.34
N ALA A 43 -9.60 1.86 14.58
CA ALA A 43 -10.85 1.24 14.95
C ALA A 43 -12.05 1.87 14.24
N GLY A 44 -13.02 1.03 13.87
CA GLY A 44 -14.22 1.45 13.14
C GLY A 44 -14.01 1.55 11.62
N SER A 45 -15.11 1.51 10.87
CA SER A 45 -15.10 1.75 9.42
C SER A 45 -14.89 3.23 9.10
N PRO A 46 -14.23 3.60 7.99
CA PRO A 46 -14.11 4.99 7.58
C PRO A 46 -15.48 5.66 7.39
N GLY A 47 -15.61 6.89 7.86
CA GLY A 47 -16.86 7.65 7.83
C GLY A 47 -16.90 8.86 8.75
N PRO A 48 -18.02 9.62 8.74
CA PRO A 48 -18.12 10.90 9.45
C PRO A 48 -17.89 10.85 10.95
N GLY A 49 -18.09 9.68 11.58
CA GLY A 49 -17.90 9.49 13.02
C GLY A 49 -16.57 8.83 13.41
N SER A 50 -15.65 8.65 12.45
CA SER A 50 -14.40 7.93 12.67
C SER A 50 -13.26 8.66 11.96
N TRP A 51 -12.93 8.24 10.74
CA TRP A 51 -11.74 8.68 10.03
C TRP A 51 -11.95 8.71 8.51
N PHE A 52 -11.15 9.57 7.88
CA PHE A 52 -11.02 9.71 6.43
C PHE A 52 -9.54 9.85 6.06
N ILE A 53 -9.24 9.85 4.76
CA ILE A 53 -7.89 10.17 4.28
C ILE A 53 -7.64 11.68 4.35
N GLY A 54 -6.56 12.06 5.02
CA GLY A 54 -6.02 13.41 5.01
C GLY A 54 -5.04 13.63 3.87
N GLN A 55 -4.05 12.75 3.79
CA GLN A 55 -2.98 12.85 2.82
C GLN A 55 -2.50 11.48 2.33
N TRP A 56 -2.38 11.34 1.02
CA TRP A 56 -1.85 10.13 0.40
C TRP A 56 -0.34 10.03 0.50
N TYR A 57 0.15 8.82 0.37
CA TYR A 57 1.55 8.54 0.07
C TYR A 57 1.93 9.11 -1.31
N GLY A 58 3.15 9.61 -1.47
CA GLY A 58 3.73 10.02 -2.74
C GLY A 58 3.71 11.53 -3.01
N ASN A 59 3.60 11.90 -4.29
CA ASN A 59 3.76 13.28 -4.79
C ASN A 59 2.48 14.12 -4.65
N THR A 60 1.88 14.13 -3.48
CA THR A 60 0.66 14.93 -3.25
C THR A 60 0.91 16.41 -3.55
N ALA A 61 -0.13 17.15 -3.93
CA ALA A 61 -0.01 18.61 -4.13
C ALA A 61 0.54 19.31 -2.89
N TRP A 62 0.13 18.86 -1.70
CA TRP A 62 0.72 19.32 -0.46
C TRP A 62 2.23 19.05 -0.36
N ALA A 63 2.68 17.82 -0.61
CA ALA A 63 4.10 17.44 -0.52
C ALA A 63 4.97 18.15 -1.57
N HIS A 64 4.40 18.51 -2.71
CA HIS A 64 5.10 19.30 -3.71
C HIS A 64 5.39 20.72 -3.21
N ASP A 65 4.38 21.39 -2.64
CA ASP A 65 4.49 22.77 -2.14
C ASP A 65 5.20 22.83 -0.77
N ASN A 66 5.12 21.76 0.01
CA ASN A 66 5.71 21.60 1.34
C ASN A 66 6.57 20.31 1.35
N PRO A 67 7.74 20.32 0.70
CA PRO A 67 8.55 19.12 0.51
C PRO A 67 9.02 18.55 1.84
N TYR A 68 8.73 17.27 2.06
CA TYR A 68 9.22 16.54 3.21
C TYR A 68 10.69 16.14 2.99
N PRO A 69 11.68 16.74 3.71
CA PRO A 69 13.08 16.55 3.37
C PRO A 69 13.57 15.12 3.59
N ALA A 70 13.09 14.46 4.65
CA ALA A 70 13.37 13.04 4.89
C ALA A 70 12.77 12.15 3.79
N GLY A 71 11.66 12.58 3.20
CA GLY A 71 10.85 11.84 2.24
C GLY A 71 11.26 11.98 0.78
N GLN A 72 12.46 12.49 0.48
CA GLN A 72 12.84 12.92 -0.88
C GLN A 72 11.86 13.94 -1.49
N GLY A 73 11.21 14.75 -0.65
CA GLY A 73 10.16 15.69 -1.03
C GLY A 73 8.77 15.09 -1.15
N LEU A 74 8.61 13.77 -1.05
CA LEU A 74 7.32 13.08 -1.09
C LEU A 74 6.73 12.90 0.30
N HIS A 75 5.41 12.72 0.39
CA HIS A 75 4.82 12.18 1.60
C HIS A 75 5.10 10.68 1.68
N PHE A 76 5.76 10.23 2.73
CA PHE A 76 6.31 8.88 2.81
C PHE A 76 5.52 7.95 3.76
N GLY A 77 4.29 8.34 4.08
CA GLY A 77 3.28 7.55 4.76
C GLY A 77 1.88 7.85 4.21
N VAL A 78 0.83 7.40 4.90
CA VAL A 78 -0.57 7.80 4.64
C VAL A 78 -1.11 8.41 5.92
N ASP A 79 -1.75 9.57 5.79
CA ASP A 79 -2.36 10.27 6.92
C ASP A 79 -3.86 9.99 6.95
N PHE A 80 -4.31 9.46 8.09
CA PHE A 80 -5.70 9.15 8.38
C PHE A 80 -6.25 10.20 9.35
N ASN A 81 -6.97 11.20 8.83
CA ASN A 81 -7.60 12.23 9.63
C ASN A 81 -8.65 11.60 10.54
N THR A 82 -8.48 11.80 11.85
CA THR A 82 -9.29 11.17 12.88
C THR A 82 -9.18 12.00 14.17
N PRO A 83 -10.21 12.08 15.02
CA PRO A 83 -10.09 12.78 16.30
C PRO A 83 -8.94 12.23 17.13
N CYS A 84 -8.27 13.09 17.91
CA CYS A 84 -7.35 12.62 18.94
C CYS A 84 -8.05 11.62 19.87
N GLY A 85 -7.29 10.63 20.36
CA GLY A 85 -7.81 9.60 21.24
C GLY A 85 -8.42 8.40 20.52
N THR A 86 -8.56 8.44 19.19
CA THR A 86 -9.07 7.31 18.40
C THR A 86 -8.12 6.12 18.53
N THR A 87 -8.69 4.93 18.76
CA THR A 87 -7.89 3.71 18.93
C THR A 87 -7.15 3.35 17.64
N VAL A 88 -5.83 3.28 17.75
CA VAL A 88 -4.92 2.81 16.69
C VAL A 88 -4.70 1.32 16.86
N LEU A 89 -4.77 0.58 15.75
CA LEU A 89 -4.68 -0.87 15.70
C LEU A 89 -3.40 -1.33 15.00
N ALA A 90 -2.83 -2.43 15.48
CA ALA A 90 -1.80 -3.15 14.73
C ALA A 90 -2.38 -3.60 13.38
N ILE A 91 -1.72 -3.26 12.27
CA ILE A 91 -2.21 -3.58 10.92
C ILE A 91 -1.85 -5.02 10.54
N GLY A 92 -0.91 -5.63 11.24
CA GLY A 92 -0.45 -6.99 10.97
C GLY A 92 0.11 -7.62 12.24
N ASP A 93 0.19 -8.95 12.22
CA ASP A 93 0.89 -9.70 13.26
C ASP A 93 2.37 -9.32 13.27
N GLY A 94 2.98 -9.25 14.45
CA GLY A 94 4.38 -8.89 14.57
C GLY A 94 4.85 -8.74 16.00
N ALA A 95 6.02 -8.13 16.14
CA ALA A 95 6.60 -7.76 17.42
C ALA A 95 6.91 -6.26 17.43
N VAL A 96 6.65 -5.61 18.57
CA VAL A 96 7.01 -4.20 18.78
C VAL A 96 8.52 -4.06 18.62
N PHE A 97 8.94 -3.28 17.64
CA PHE A 97 10.34 -3.01 17.34
C PHE A 97 10.84 -1.79 18.12
N ALA A 98 10.02 -0.74 18.22
CA ALA A 98 10.35 0.46 18.96
C ALA A 98 9.10 1.18 19.48
N VAL A 99 9.26 1.88 20.59
CA VAL A 99 8.33 2.90 21.10
C VAL A 99 9.14 4.17 21.30
N ASP A 100 8.72 5.26 20.64
CA ASP A 100 9.44 6.52 20.52
C ASP A 100 10.90 6.33 20.06
N GLY A 101 11.09 5.53 19.01
CA GLY A 101 12.40 5.30 18.38
C GLY A 101 12.87 6.50 17.56
N PRO A 102 14.13 6.50 17.10
CA PRO A 102 14.73 7.59 16.31
C PRO A 102 14.27 7.58 14.83
N TYR A 103 13.02 7.21 14.58
CA TYR A 103 12.46 7.02 13.23
C TYR A 103 11.54 8.15 12.78
N GLY A 104 11.29 9.14 13.64
CA GLY A 104 10.50 10.34 13.35
C GLY A 104 9.06 10.28 13.88
N SER A 105 8.22 11.13 13.29
CA SER A 105 6.76 11.17 13.50
C SER A 105 6.33 11.47 14.95
N ALA A 106 6.96 12.50 15.52
CA ALA A 106 6.68 13.03 16.86
C ALA A 106 5.20 13.46 17.05
N PRO A 107 4.70 13.60 18.30
CA PRO A 107 5.47 13.52 19.55
C PRO A 107 5.79 12.08 19.96
N HIS A 108 4.94 11.11 19.57
CA HIS A 108 5.10 9.71 19.94
C HIS A 108 4.90 8.80 18.74
N SER A 109 5.62 7.67 18.76
CA SER A 109 5.50 6.66 17.69
C SER A 109 5.67 5.24 18.19
N VAL A 110 5.07 4.30 17.45
CA VAL A 110 5.27 2.85 17.63
C VAL A 110 5.73 2.28 16.30
N VAL A 111 6.68 1.36 16.34
CA VAL A 111 7.09 0.56 15.18
C VAL A 111 6.86 -0.91 15.48
N ILE A 112 6.22 -1.63 14.56
CA ILE A 112 6.03 -3.08 14.62
C ILE A 112 6.84 -3.70 13.48
N ALA A 113 7.62 -4.74 13.78
CA ALA A 113 8.28 -5.59 12.79
C ALA A 113 7.39 -6.78 12.43
N HIS A 114 7.24 -7.05 11.14
CA HIS A 114 6.42 -8.13 10.58
C HIS A 114 7.30 -9.26 10.01
N ALA A 115 6.70 -10.44 9.82
CA ALA A 115 7.42 -11.66 9.43
C ALA A 115 8.01 -11.64 8.00
N ASP A 116 7.51 -10.76 7.14
CA ASP A 116 7.95 -10.59 5.74
C ASP A 116 9.09 -9.57 5.58
N GLY A 117 9.65 -9.07 6.70
CA GLY A 117 10.71 -8.06 6.69
C GLY A 117 10.20 -6.63 6.52
N LEU A 118 8.88 -6.43 6.50
CA LEU A 118 8.26 -5.12 6.57
C LEU A 118 8.13 -4.64 8.01
N PHE A 119 8.03 -3.33 8.16
CA PHE A 119 7.78 -2.66 9.42
C PHE A 119 6.63 -1.67 9.23
N SER A 120 5.70 -1.59 10.17
CA SER A 120 4.71 -0.51 10.21
C SER A 120 5.11 0.51 11.27
N LEU A 121 5.18 1.79 10.89
CA LEU A 121 5.37 2.90 11.83
C LEU A 121 4.05 3.65 11.99
N TYR A 122 3.65 3.87 13.25
CA TYR A 122 2.49 4.64 13.66
C TYR A 122 2.98 5.93 14.32
N GLY A 123 2.71 7.07 13.72
CA GLY A 123 3.21 8.38 14.12
C GLY A 123 2.13 9.30 14.66
N HIS A 124 2.57 10.42 15.22
CA HIS A 124 1.72 11.48 15.78
C HIS A 124 0.77 10.95 16.86
N LEU A 125 1.22 9.96 17.65
CA LEU A 125 0.39 9.35 18.67
C LEU A 125 0.17 10.33 19.83
N LEU A 126 -0.98 10.22 20.49
CA LEU A 126 -1.39 11.13 21.57
C LEU A 126 -0.45 11.09 22.77
N GLU A 127 0.05 9.90 23.09
CA GLU A 127 0.86 9.62 24.25
C GLU A 127 1.81 8.45 23.96
N ARG A 128 2.88 8.34 24.75
CA ARG A 128 3.79 7.21 24.67
C ARG A 128 3.04 5.91 24.92
N ALA A 129 3.14 4.97 23.98
CA ALA A 129 2.51 3.65 24.14
C ALA A 129 3.09 2.90 25.35
N THR A 130 2.24 2.15 26.05
CA THR A 130 2.64 1.29 27.19
C THR A 130 3.26 -0.05 26.74
N LEU A 131 3.39 -0.26 25.43
CA LEU A 131 4.02 -1.43 24.83
C LEU A 131 5.53 -1.45 25.06
N THR A 132 6.12 -2.63 25.03
CA THR A 132 7.59 -2.79 25.17
C THR A 132 8.20 -3.44 23.93
N PRO A 133 9.45 -3.08 23.54
CA PRO A 133 10.14 -3.77 22.46
C PRO A 133 10.22 -5.29 22.70
N GLY A 134 9.93 -6.06 21.66
CA GLY A 134 9.81 -7.52 21.69
C GLY A 134 8.40 -8.03 22.03
N GLN A 135 7.48 -7.18 22.49
CA GLN A 135 6.10 -7.58 22.75
C GLN A 135 5.40 -8.01 21.46
N VAL A 136 4.80 -9.19 21.47
CA VAL A 136 4.01 -9.71 20.34
C VAL A 136 2.65 -9.02 20.30
N VAL A 137 2.23 -8.65 19.09
CA VAL A 137 0.91 -8.06 18.80
C VAL A 137 0.31 -8.79 17.60
N ARG A 138 -1.02 -8.86 17.56
CA ARG A 138 -1.81 -9.43 16.46
C ARG A 138 -2.52 -8.33 15.69
N VAL A 139 -2.83 -8.61 14.43
CA VAL A 139 -3.67 -7.72 13.62
C VAL A 139 -4.97 -7.38 14.35
N GLY A 140 -5.27 -6.09 14.46
CA GLY A 140 -6.44 -5.57 15.17
C GLY A 140 -6.24 -5.35 16.67
N ASP A 141 -5.08 -5.68 17.25
CA ASP A 141 -4.80 -5.35 18.65
C ASP A 141 -4.71 -3.82 18.83
N PRO A 142 -5.32 -3.25 19.88
CA PRO A 142 -5.11 -1.85 20.25
C PRO A 142 -3.66 -1.61 20.68
N ILE A 143 -2.97 -0.68 20.02
CA ILE A 143 -1.55 -0.39 20.29
C ILE A 143 -1.29 1.02 20.79
N ALA A 144 -2.17 1.98 20.46
CA ALA A 144 -2.00 3.38 20.81
C ALA A 144 -3.31 4.16 20.60
N ARG A 145 -3.22 5.49 20.77
CA ARG A 145 -4.26 6.45 20.42
C ARG A 145 -3.72 7.47 19.43
N SER A 146 -4.51 7.83 18.43
CA SER A 146 -4.18 8.89 17.47
C SER A 146 -4.03 10.22 18.19
N GLY A 147 -3.11 11.04 17.74
CA GLY A 147 -2.84 12.37 18.28
C GLY A 147 -2.78 13.41 17.16
N ASP A 148 -1.83 14.32 17.29
CA ASP A 148 -1.55 15.41 16.37
C ASP A 148 -0.04 15.70 16.42
N PRO A 149 0.59 16.13 15.31
CA PRO A 149 2.03 16.41 15.26
C PRO A 149 2.52 17.44 16.29
N ALA A 150 1.69 18.42 16.67
CA ALA A 150 2.01 19.44 17.67
C ALA A 150 1.59 19.04 19.09
N GLY A 151 0.93 17.89 19.27
CA GLY A 151 0.46 17.40 20.57
C GLY A 151 -0.68 18.22 21.17
N ARG A 152 -1.38 19.04 20.37
CA ARG A 152 -2.44 19.95 20.86
C ARG A 152 -3.86 19.52 20.50
N CYS A 153 -4.02 18.66 19.49
CA CYS A 153 -5.31 18.13 19.05
C CYS A 153 -6.32 19.16 18.52
N ASP A 154 -5.90 20.40 18.28
CA ASP A 154 -6.74 21.51 17.83
C ASP A 154 -6.48 21.95 16.38
N LEU A 155 -5.42 21.43 15.74
CA LEU A 155 -5.03 21.78 14.38
C LEU A 155 -5.47 20.74 13.35
N ASP A 156 -4.78 19.58 13.32
CA ASP A 156 -5.02 18.56 12.30
C ASP A 156 -4.74 17.17 12.89
N PRO A 157 -5.59 16.70 13.81
CA PRO A 157 -5.39 15.38 14.41
C PRO A 157 -5.54 14.28 13.36
N HIS A 158 -4.54 13.41 13.30
CA HIS A 158 -4.47 12.28 12.37
C HIS A 158 -3.55 11.19 12.89
N LEU A 159 -3.66 10.01 12.30
CA LEU A 159 -2.62 8.98 12.37
C LEU A 159 -1.76 9.07 11.11
N HIS A 160 -0.45 9.20 11.28
CA HIS A 160 0.51 8.97 10.19
C HIS A 160 0.95 7.50 10.20
N LEU A 161 0.75 6.80 9.09
CA LEU A 161 1.14 5.40 8.95
C LEU A 161 2.17 5.24 7.83
N GLU A 162 3.31 4.64 8.15
CA GLU A 162 4.31 4.25 7.16
C GLU A 162 4.41 2.73 7.10
N ILE A 163 4.73 2.21 5.92
CA ILE A 163 5.26 0.85 5.78
C ILE A 163 6.70 0.98 5.31
N ARG A 164 7.63 0.46 6.10
CA ARG A 164 9.07 0.51 5.86
C ARG A 164 9.63 -0.87 5.56
N ARG A 165 10.78 -0.90 4.89
CA ARG A 165 11.54 -2.11 4.57
C ARG A 165 13.04 -1.83 4.60
N ASN A 166 13.85 -2.83 4.26
CA ASN A 166 15.31 -2.71 4.17
C ASN A 166 15.91 -2.13 5.46
N MET A 167 15.53 -2.70 6.60
CA MET A 167 15.93 -2.26 7.95
C MET A 167 15.58 -0.78 8.21
N MET A 168 14.33 -0.39 7.95
CA MET A 168 13.80 0.96 8.18
C MET A 168 14.40 2.06 7.28
N ARG A 169 15.18 1.71 6.24
CA ARG A 169 15.86 2.69 5.36
C ARG A 169 15.00 3.18 4.20
N GLU A 170 13.93 2.47 3.89
CA GLU A 170 13.01 2.82 2.82
C GLU A 170 11.57 2.76 3.30
N THR A 171 10.69 3.59 2.72
CA THR A 171 9.24 3.43 2.81
C THR A 171 8.66 2.98 1.49
N THR A 172 7.59 2.19 1.56
CA THR A 172 6.82 1.72 0.42
C THR A 172 5.37 2.15 0.58
N ASN A 173 4.68 2.31 -0.55
CA ASN A 173 3.29 2.75 -0.57
C ASN A 173 2.37 1.80 0.25
N PRO A 174 1.70 2.29 1.33
CA PRO A 174 0.81 1.45 2.13
C PRO A 174 -0.50 1.04 1.43
N VAL A 175 -0.97 1.82 0.46
CA VAL A 175 -2.29 1.63 -0.19
C VAL A 175 -2.49 0.22 -0.77
N PRO A 176 -1.56 -0.34 -1.58
CA PRO A 176 -1.71 -1.69 -2.12
C PRO A 176 -1.60 -2.79 -1.05
N LEU A 177 -1.13 -2.48 0.16
CA LEU A 177 -0.84 -3.45 1.21
C LEU A 177 -1.93 -3.51 2.30
N LEU A 178 -2.83 -2.52 2.36
CA LEU A 178 -3.87 -2.40 3.37
C LEU A 178 -5.24 -2.88 2.86
N ARG A 179 -5.95 -3.63 3.70
CA ARG A 179 -7.35 -4.00 3.53
C ARG A 179 -8.24 -2.90 4.11
N VAL A 180 -8.48 -1.86 3.33
CA VAL A 180 -9.32 -0.71 3.68
C VAL A 180 -10.39 -0.50 2.61
N ASP A 181 -11.59 -0.10 3.03
CA ASP A 181 -12.61 0.43 2.12
C ASP A 181 -12.23 1.85 1.67
N TRP A 182 -11.42 1.91 0.61
CA TRP A 182 -10.92 3.17 0.06
C TRP A 182 -12.04 4.06 -0.50
N HIS A 183 -13.17 3.49 -0.92
CA HIS A 183 -14.30 4.26 -1.41
C HIS A 183 -14.92 5.09 -0.27
N ARG A 184 -15.08 4.50 0.92
CA ARG A 184 -15.55 5.23 2.11
C ARG A 184 -14.49 6.14 2.70
N ALA A 185 -13.23 5.70 2.73
CA ALA A 185 -12.13 6.48 3.31
C ALA A 185 -11.89 7.80 2.55
N THR A 186 -12.26 7.86 1.26
CA THR A 186 -12.12 9.06 0.41
C THR A 186 -13.36 9.93 0.33
N ALA A 187 -14.43 9.58 1.05
CA ALA A 187 -15.67 10.36 1.08
C ALA A 187 -15.59 11.63 1.95
N GLY A 188 -14.47 11.84 2.65
CA GLY A 188 -14.21 13.02 3.46
C GLY A 188 -13.92 14.29 2.66
N ILE A 189 -13.59 15.37 3.36
CA ILE A 189 -13.26 16.67 2.75
C ILE A 189 -11.97 16.54 1.93
N ARG A 190 -12.03 16.86 0.64
CA ARG A 190 -10.86 16.88 -0.24
C ARG A 190 -10.01 18.11 0.04
N ARG A 191 -8.72 17.91 0.30
CA ARG A 191 -7.67 18.94 0.45
C ARG A 191 -6.53 18.63 -0.51
N ASN A 192 -5.53 19.50 -0.60
CA ASN A 192 -4.35 19.28 -1.46
C ASN A 192 -3.56 18.00 -1.12
N GLY A 193 -3.75 17.42 0.07
CA GLY A 193 -3.19 16.11 0.43
C GLY A 193 -3.82 14.92 -0.32
N THR A 194 -5.00 15.09 -0.95
CA THR A 194 -5.72 14.01 -1.63
C THR A 194 -5.63 14.07 -3.16
N THR A 195 -4.83 15.01 -3.71
CA THR A 195 -4.52 15.14 -5.13
C THR A 195 -3.01 15.00 -5.37
N PHE A 196 -2.61 14.67 -6.60
CA PHE A 196 -1.21 14.48 -6.99
C PHE A 196 -0.77 15.53 -8.00
N VAL A 197 0.48 15.98 -7.89
CA VAL A 197 1.12 16.84 -8.89
C VAL A 197 1.65 16.00 -10.03
N ARG A 198 1.38 16.42 -11.26
CA ARG A 198 1.83 15.79 -12.49
C ARG A 198 3.09 16.48 -12.99
N ASP A 199 4.07 15.66 -13.35
CA ASP A 199 5.22 16.09 -14.13
C ASP A 199 4.80 16.22 -15.60
N LEU A 200 4.82 17.43 -16.15
CA LEU A 200 4.45 17.67 -17.55
C LEU A 200 5.51 17.18 -18.54
N ASP A 201 6.72 16.86 -18.09
CA ASP A 201 7.78 16.24 -18.89
C ASP A 201 7.65 14.70 -18.88
N ASN A 202 6.96 14.13 -17.88
CA ASN A 202 6.63 12.70 -17.81
C ASN A 202 5.20 12.45 -17.28
N PRO A 203 4.16 12.73 -18.09
CA PRO A 203 2.78 12.79 -17.63
C PRO A 203 2.14 11.43 -17.32
N ALA A 204 2.81 10.32 -17.57
CA ALA A 204 2.32 8.97 -17.24
C ALA A 204 2.80 8.48 -15.86
N ARG A 205 3.69 9.23 -15.20
CA ARG A 205 4.32 8.82 -13.94
C ARG A 205 3.49 9.25 -12.73
N TRP A 206 3.27 8.33 -11.79
CA TRP A 206 2.74 8.59 -10.44
C TRP A 206 1.40 9.31 -10.45
N LEU A 207 0.44 8.76 -11.20
CA LEU A 207 -0.85 9.37 -11.47
C LEU A 207 -1.93 9.01 -10.43
N THR A 208 -1.72 7.94 -9.68
CA THR A 208 -2.73 7.29 -8.85
C THR A 208 -2.22 7.06 -7.43
N ILE A 209 -3.11 6.59 -6.57
CA ILE A 209 -2.76 6.24 -5.19
C ILE A 209 -1.92 4.97 -5.08
N VAL A 210 -1.73 4.19 -6.14
CA VAL A 210 -1.03 2.89 -6.11
C VAL A 210 0.30 2.87 -6.85
N ASP A 211 0.56 3.80 -7.75
CA ASP A 211 1.76 3.82 -8.62
C ASP A 211 2.83 4.81 -8.14
N GLN A 212 2.73 5.28 -6.89
CA GLN A 212 3.70 6.17 -6.25
C GLN A 212 5.03 5.42 -5.96
N PRO A 213 6.18 6.09 -6.04
CA PRO A 213 7.49 5.45 -5.92
C PRO A 213 7.84 5.18 -4.46
N ASP A 214 8.69 4.20 -4.22
CA ASP A 214 9.31 4.03 -2.91
C ASP A 214 10.22 5.22 -2.57
N VAL A 215 10.34 5.50 -1.26
CA VAL A 215 11.19 6.56 -0.73
C VAL A 215 12.38 5.94 -0.02
N LEU A 216 13.58 6.34 -0.41
CA LEU A 216 14.84 6.05 0.26
C LEU A 216 15.22 7.23 1.17
N PHE A 217 15.30 7.01 2.48
CA PHE A 217 15.72 8.05 3.42
C PHE A 217 17.14 8.53 3.10
N GLY A 218 17.30 9.85 3.00
CA GLY A 218 18.56 10.49 2.60
C GLY A 218 18.84 10.45 1.09
N GLY A 219 17.91 9.97 0.27
CA GLY A 219 17.99 10.04 -1.18
C GLY A 219 17.81 11.46 -1.74
N ALA A 220 18.09 11.62 -3.03
CA ALA A 220 17.86 12.87 -3.75
C ALA A 220 16.36 13.17 -3.89
N ARG A 221 15.98 14.44 -3.99
CA ARG A 221 14.57 14.84 -4.19
C ARG A 221 13.98 14.19 -5.45
N LEU A 222 12.73 13.70 -5.35
CA LEU A 222 12.04 12.98 -6.44
C LEU A 222 10.96 13.80 -7.15
N ASN A 223 10.33 14.76 -6.48
CA ASN A 223 9.25 15.58 -7.02
C ASN A 223 9.67 16.99 -7.44
N ASP A 224 10.91 17.15 -7.91
CA ASP A 224 11.42 18.42 -8.44
C ASP A 224 11.13 18.52 -9.94
N TYR A 225 9.92 18.96 -10.28
CA TYR A 225 9.46 19.02 -11.67
C TYR A 225 9.74 20.40 -12.26
N PRO A 226 10.44 20.51 -13.41
CA PRO A 226 10.61 21.79 -14.10
C PRO A 226 9.29 22.41 -14.54
N ARG A 227 8.31 21.55 -14.87
CA ARG A 227 6.96 21.93 -15.26
C ARG A 227 5.96 21.00 -14.57
N SER A 228 5.10 21.56 -13.72
CA SER A 228 4.13 20.81 -12.94
C SER A 228 2.69 21.28 -13.17
N TRP A 229 1.73 20.40 -12.89
CA TRP A 229 0.29 20.70 -12.88
C TRP A 229 -0.45 19.70 -11.96
N PRO A 230 -1.53 20.06 -11.25
CA PRO A 230 -2.08 21.40 -11.08
C PRO A 230 -1.13 22.34 -10.37
#